data_AF-A0A5P1FPX6-F1
#
_entry.id   AF-A0A5P1FPX6-F1
#
_cell.length_a   1.000
_cell.length_b   1.000
_cell.length_c   1.000
_cell.angle_alpha   90.00
_cell.angle_beta   90.00
_cell.angle_gamma   90.00
#
_symmetry.space_group_name_H-M   'P 1'
#
loop_
_entity.id
_entity.type
_entity.pdbx_description
1 polymer ?
#
loop_
_entity_poly.entity_id
_entity_poly.type
_entity_poly.pdbx_seq_one_letter_code
_entity_poly.pdbx_strand_id
1 'polypeptide(L)'
;MPFKGPAEFIKRVSVDPTARSHCFFHLSPDTVKKLKAEANEEIAAAGADDAKISSLQAVSAHLWRSITRARKPHPQTPAVHVILVGYRSNKLLSLHPVPRSYTGNACGAAGRFTTAEELTNKGLGAAALLLNKQIAAFSEEEVYKEVENWGENPKICYLDYDNGMMMYTGGSPRFDVFGCDFGWGRPVAMRTGRWNVAEGTVGVYRGAEEGSLEVDVHLAKETMSALLKDEEFVKTVCLSPH
;
A
#
# COMPACT_ATOMS: atom_id res chain seq x y z
N MET A 1 -7.33 27.56 11.55
CA MET A 1 -6.31 26.71 10.92
C MET A 1 -4.95 27.35 11.13
N PRO A 2 -3.86 26.57 11.29
CA PRO A 2 -2.53 27.11 11.56
C PRO A 2 -1.85 27.78 10.35
N PHE A 3 -2.49 27.82 9.19
CA PHE A 3 -1.99 28.43 7.96
C PHE A 3 -2.64 29.80 7.72
N LYS A 4 -1.84 30.79 7.30
CA LYS A 4 -2.29 32.18 7.11
C LYS A 4 -3.17 32.37 5.86
N GLY A 5 -3.16 31.42 4.94
CA GLY A 5 -4.03 31.43 3.77
C GLY A 5 -3.76 30.27 2.82
N PRO A 6 -4.58 30.13 1.76
CA PRO A 6 -4.52 28.99 0.83
C PRO A 6 -3.16 28.78 0.15
N ALA A 7 -2.39 29.86 -0.04
CA ALA A 7 -1.07 29.78 -0.67
C ALA A 7 -0.03 29.00 0.16
N GLU A 8 -0.20 28.88 1.48
CA GLU A 8 0.71 28.12 2.34
C GLU A 8 0.48 26.61 2.25
N PHE A 9 -0.68 26.18 1.71
CA PHE A 9 -1.09 24.78 1.71
C PHE A 9 -1.59 24.19 0.39
N ILE A 10 -1.87 25.02 -0.61
CA ILE A 10 -2.29 24.56 -1.93
C ILE A 10 -1.05 24.41 -2.82
N LYS A 11 -0.63 23.17 -3.04
CA LYS A 11 0.31 22.82 -4.11
C LYS A 11 -0.48 22.38 -5.33
N ARG A 12 -0.45 23.19 -6.41
CA ARG A 12 -1.01 22.78 -7.70
C ARG A 12 0.01 21.94 -8.44
N VAL A 13 -0.39 20.74 -8.81
CA VAL A 13 0.46 19.83 -9.59
C VAL A 13 -0.18 19.69 -10.96
N SER A 14 0.62 19.91 -12.01
CA SER A 14 0.23 19.63 -13.39
C SER A 14 0.73 18.23 -13.72
N VAL A 15 -0.17 17.25 -13.76
CA VAL A 15 0.12 15.90 -14.21
C VAL A 15 -0.59 15.71 -15.53
N ASP A 16 0.12 15.25 -16.56
CA ASP A 16 -0.52 14.80 -17.80
C ASP A 16 -1.34 13.54 -17.51
N PRO A 17 -2.69 13.58 -17.55
CA PRO A 17 -3.52 12.42 -17.26
C PRO A 17 -3.29 11.30 -18.28
N THR A 18 -2.80 11.63 -19.47
CA THR A 18 -2.51 10.66 -20.53
C THR A 18 -1.18 9.94 -20.33
N ALA A 19 -0.31 10.40 -19.43
CA ALA A 19 0.96 9.73 -19.12
C ALA A 19 0.81 8.58 -18.10
N ARG A 20 -0.40 8.36 -17.57
CA ARG A 20 -0.68 7.36 -16.54
C ARG A 20 -1.53 6.21 -17.08
N SER A 21 -1.29 5.03 -16.51
CA SER A 21 -2.11 3.84 -16.69
C SER A 21 -2.59 3.36 -15.32
N HIS A 22 -3.84 2.93 -15.29
CA HIS A 22 -4.52 2.41 -14.10
C HIS A 22 -5.12 1.06 -14.47
N CYS A 23 -4.75 0.02 -13.73
CA CYS A 23 -5.23 -1.35 -13.93
C CYS A 23 -5.67 -1.96 -12.60
N PHE A 24 -6.76 -2.73 -12.65
CA PHE A 24 -7.20 -3.59 -11.56
C PHE A 24 -6.71 -5.02 -11.80
N PHE A 25 -6.09 -5.58 -10.78
CA PHE A 25 -5.60 -6.95 -10.75
C PHE A 25 -6.34 -7.75 -9.69
N HIS A 26 -6.81 -8.92 -10.09
CA HIS A 26 -7.41 -9.89 -9.19
C HIS A 26 -6.33 -10.88 -8.72
N LEU A 27 -6.26 -11.09 -7.40
CA LEU A 27 -5.50 -12.17 -6.79
C LEU A 27 -6.48 -13.17 -6.18
N SER A 28 -6.46 -14.40 -6.71
CA SER A 28 -7.26 -15.50 -6.19
C SER A 28 -6.91 -15.81 -4.73
N PRO A 29 -7.82 -16.44 -3.96
CA PRO A 29 -7.54 -16.85 -2.59
C PRO A 29 -6.29 -17.75 -2.50
N ASP A 30 -6.07 -18.62 -3.49
CA ASP A 30 -4.94 -19.54 -3.51
C ASP A 30 -3.62 -18.83 -3.80
N THR A 31 -3.61 -17.83 -4.71
CA THR A 31 -2.43 -16.98 -4.90
C THR A 31 -2.09 -16.25 -3.61
N VAL A 32 -3.08 -15.64 -2.94
CA VAL A 32 -2.85 -14.88 -1.70
C VAL A 32 -2.30 -15.79 -0.60
N LYS A 33 -2.84 -17.01 -0.46
CA LYS A 33 -2.32 -18.02 0.48
C LYS A 33 -0.89 -18.42 0.12
N LYS A 34 -0.60 -18.67 -1.15
CA LYS A 34 0.73 -19.06 -1.63
C LYS A 34 1.78 -17.98 -1.32
N LEU A 35 1.53 -16.73 -1.71
CA LEU A 35 2.44 -15.61 -1.46
C LEU A 35 2.70 -15.43 0.05
N LYS A 36 1.66 -15.57 0.86
CA LYS A 36 1.80 -15.52 2.32
C LYS A 36 2.64 -16.69 2.86
N ALA A 37 2.40 -17.92 2.39
CA ALA A 37 3.14 -19.09 2.83
C ALA A 37 4.62 -18.95 2.47
N GLU A 38 4.91 -18.66 1.20
CA GLU A 38 6.27 -18.42 0.69
C GLU A 38 7.01 -17.35 1.51
N ALA A 39 6.37 -16.20 1.77
CA ALA A 39 6.97 -15.14 2.57
C ALA A 39 7.28 -15.58 4.01
N ASN A 40 6.44 -16.42 4.63
CA ASN A 40 6.67 -16.91 6.00
C ASN A 40 7.72 -18.03 6.03
N GLU A 41 7.75 -18.91 5.03
CA GLU A 41 8.73 -19.98 4.90
C GLU A 41 10.15 -19.42 4.71
N GLU A 42 10.31 -18.41 3.86
CA GLU A 42 11.61 -17.76 3.64
C GLU A 42 12.16 -17.08 4.90
N ILE A 43 11.31 -16.43 5.70
CA ILE A 43 11.79 -15.77 6.94
C ILE A 43 12.10 -16.79 8.04
N ALA A 44 11.37 -17.90 8.11
CA ALA A 44 11.67 -18.99 9.03
C ALA A 44 13.01 -19.65 8.67
N ALA A 45 13.25 -19.90 7.37
CA ALA A 45 14.53 -20.41 6.90
C ALA A 45 15.70 -19.45 7.17
N ALA A 46 15.43 -18.14 7.24
CA ALA A 46 16.41 -17.11 7.57
C ALA A 46 16.59 -16.87 9.09
N GLY A 47 15.92 -17.63 9.96
CA GLY A 47 16.04 -17.54 11.42
C GLY A 47 15.29 -16.36 12.06
N ALA A 48 14.25 -15.84 11.40
CA ALA A 48 13.41 -14.76 11.93
C ALA A 48 12.08 -15.31 12.50
N ASP A 49 12.18 -16.24 13.45
CA ASP A 49 11.06 -17.09 13.92
C ASP A 49 9.91 -16.33 14.60
N ASP A 50 10.16 -15.14 15.14
CA ASP A 50 9.15 -14.34 15.86
C ASP A 50 8.25 -13.50 14.93
N ALA A 51 8.65 -13.29 13.67
CA ALA A 51 7.90 -12.46 12.73
C ALA A 51 6.84 -13.28 12.00
N LYS A 52 5.60 -12.79 11.96
CA LYS A 52 4.51 -13.41 11.19
C LYS A 52 4.02 -12.48 10.09
N ILE A 53 4.25 -12.87 8.84
CA ILE A 53 3.84 -12.10 7.66
C ILE A 53 2.34 -12.31 7.39
N SER A 54 1.61 -11.19 7.32
CA SER A 54 0.20 -11.15 6.92
C SER A 54 0.03 -11.20 5.39
N SER A 55 -1.17 -11.56 4.91
CA SER A 55 -1.48 -11.53 3.47
C SER A 55 -1.26 -10.15 2.85
N LEU A 56 -1.63 -9.07 3.56
CA LEU A 56 -1.41 -7.71 3.09
C LEU A 56 0.08 -7.40 2.93
N GLN A 57 0.92 -7.77 3.91
CA GLN A 57 2.36 -7.58 3.82
C GLN A 57 2.99 -8.39 2.69
N ALA A 58 2.59 -9.66 2.51
CA ALA A 58 3.10 -10.50 1.43
C ALA A 58 2.73 -9.94 0.04
N VAL A 59 1.47 -9.55 -0.15
CA VAL A 59 1.01 -8.99 -1.43
C VAL A 59 1.62 -7.61 -1.70
N SER A 60 1.69 -6.73 -0.70
CA SER A 60 2.38 -5.43 -0.84
C SER A 60 3.88 -5.61 -1.14
N ALA A 61 4.55 -6.57 -0.51
CA ALA A 61 5.96 -6.86 -0.81
C ALA A 61 6.14 -7.40 -2.23
N HIS A 62 5.26 -8.30 -2.68
CA HIS A 62 5.25 -8.81 -4.04
C HIS A 62 5.08 -7.70 -5.08
N LEU A 63 4.13 -6.79 -4.86
CA LEU A 63 3.89 -5.62 -5.70
C LEU A 63 5.09 -4.67 -5.68
N TRP A 64 5.68 -4.41 -4.52
CA TRP A 64 6.84 -3.53 -4.39
C TRP A 64 8.04 -4.04 -5.18
N ARG A 65 8.33 -5.34 -5.08
CA ARG A 65 9.37 -6.02 -5.85
C ARG A 65 9.08 -5.97 -7.35
N SER A 66 7.86 -6.32 -7.75
CA SER A 66 7.44 -6.35 -9.16
C SER A 66 7.48 -4.98 -9.83
N ILE A 67 6.95 -3.94 -9.17
CA ILE A 67 6.98 -2.57 -9.67
C ILE A 67 8.42 -2.04 -9.74
N THR A 68 9.25 -2.35 -8.75
CA THR A 68 10.67 -1.97 -8.77
C THR A 68 11.41 -2.61 -9.93
N ARG A 69 11.21 -3.91 -10.20
CA ARG A 69 11.78 -4.58 -11.39
C ARG A 69 11.29 -3.94 -12.69
N ALA A 70 9.99 -3.65 -12.78
CA ALA A 70 9.39 -3.04 -13.96
C ALA A 70 9.97 -1.64 -14.28
N ARG A 71 10.32 -0.86 -13.24
CA ARG A 71 10.97 0.45 -13.38
C ARG A 71 12.42 0.36 -13.88
N LYS A 72 13.08 -0.80 -13.73
CA LYS A 72 14.50 -1.04 -14.10
C LYS A 72 15.46 0.06 -13.62
N PRO A 73 15.42 0.42 -12.32
CA PRO A 73 16.27 1.47 -11.79
C PRO A 73 17.74 1.03 -11.73
N HIS A 74 18.63 1.99 -11.47
CA HIS A 74 19.99 1.66 -11.07
C HIS A 74 19.98 0.84 -9.76
N PRO A 75 20.85 -0.18 -9.58
CA PRO A 75 20.85 -1.07 -8.42
C PRO A 75 20.81 -0.35 -7.06
N GLN A 76 21.56 0.75 -6.95
CA GLN A 76 21.69 1.54 -5.72
C GLN A 76 20.58 2.60 -5.54
N THR A 77 19.64 2.73 -6.47
CA THR A 77 18.53 3.67 -6.32
C THR A 77 17.65 3.24 -5.15
N PRO A 78 17.32 4.16 -4.21
CA PRO A 78 16.38 3.86 -3.14
C PRO A 78 14.99 3.51 -3.68
N ALA A 79 14.52 2.30 -3.38
CA ALA A 79 13.12 1.92 -3.52
C ALA A 79 12.42 2.20 -2.19
N VAL A 80 11.27 2.87 -2.22
CA VAL A 80 10.56 3.31 -1.01
C VAL A 80 9.15 2.75 -1.00
N HIS A 81 8.71 2.22 0.14
CA HIS A 81 7.34 1.81 0.38
C HIS A 81 6.75 2.63 1.52
N VAL A 82 5.57 3.19 1.27
CA VAL A 82 4.78 3.91 2.26
C VAL A 82 3.41 3.24 2.38
N ILE A 83 2.96 2.96 3.60
CA ILE A 83 1.62 2.40 3.86
C ILE A 83 0.87 3.24 4.88
N LEU A 84 -0.42 3.45 4.64
CA LEU A 84 -1.29 4.11 5.60
C LEU A 84 -1.75 3.12 6.69
N VAL A 85 -1.51 3.48 7.95
CA VAL A 85 -1.85 2.68 9.12
C VAL A 85 -3.02 3.33 9.85
N GLY A 86 -4.15 2.64 9.93
CA GLY A 86 -5.33 3.15 10.63
C GLY A 86 -5.21 3.02 12.14
N TYR A 87 -5.37 4.12 12.87
CA TYR A 87 -5.31 4.18 14.33
C TYR A 87 -6.58 3.65 15.02
N ARG A 88 -7.68 3.51 14.27
CA ARG A 88 -8.99 3.07 14.77
C ARG A 88 -9.03 1.61 15.23
N SER A 89 -8.05 0.78 14.86
CA SER A 89 -8.03 -0.58 15.38
C SER A 89 -7.70 -0.55 16.88
N ASN A 90 -8.60 -1.07 17.72
CA ASN A 90 -8.55 -1.07 19.20
C ASN A 90 -7.27 -1.63 19.85
N LYS A 91 -6.28 -2.05 19.07
CA LYS A 91 -5.01 -2.58 19.57
C LYS A 91 -3.88 -1.55 19.63
N LEU A 92 -3.98 -0.45 18.88
CA LEU A 92 -2.90 0.54 18.81
C LEU A 92 -3.06 1.65 19.84
N LEU A 93 -4.25 2.27 19.93
CA LEU A 93 -4.53 3.33 20.90
C LEU A 93 -5.34 2.75 22.07
N SER A 94 -4.66 2.46 23.17
CA SER A 94 -5.25 1.85 24.37
C SER A 94 -5.72 2.90 25.38
N LEU A 95 -5.02 4.02 25.51
CA LEU A 95 -5.33 5.10 26.45
C LEU A 95 -6.56 5.90 26.00
N HIS A 96 -6.62 6.24 24.71
CA HIS A 96 -7.73 6.97 24.10
C HIS A 96 -8.18 6.30 22.78
N PRO A 97 -8.94 5.20 22.86
CA PRO A 97 -9.41 4.51 21.66
C PRO A 97 -10.28 5.42 20.80
N VAL A 98 -10.01 5.47 19.50
CA VAL A 98 -10.85 6.22 18.56
C VAL A 98 -12.20 5.51 18.40
N PRO A 99 -13.34 6.18 18.64
CA PRO A 99 -14.65 5.56 18.51
C PRO A 99 -14.87 4.97 17.11
N ARG A 100 -15.55 3.82 17.01
CA ARG A 100 -15.89 3.21 15.72
C ARG A 100 -16.75 4.10 14.83
N SER A 101 -17.56 4.98 15.43
CA SER A 101 -18.41 5.95 14.74
C SER A 101 -17.67 7.21 14.27
N TYR A 102 -16.38 7.37 14.58
CA TYR A 102 -15.60 8.52 14.13
C TYR A 102 -15.46 8.51 12.60
N THR A 103 -15.95 9.57 11.96
CA THR A 103 -16.01 9.75 10.50
C THR A 103 -14.82 10.53 9.94
N GLY A 104 -13.95 11.07 10.79
CA GLY A 104 -12.76 11.81 10.37
C GLY A 104 -11.57 10.92 10.04
N ASN A 105 -10.43 11.56 9.75
CA ASN A 105 -9.16 10.86 9.52
C ASN A 105 -8.52 10.44 10.85
N ALA A 106 -8.13 9.17 10.94
CA ALA A 106 -7.44 8.57 12.07
C ALA A 106 -6.48 7.50 11.55
N CYS A 107 -5.42 7.97 10.88
CA CYS A 107 -4.37 7.15 10.30
C CYS A 107 -3.06 7.94 10.20
N GLY A 108 -1.95 7.21 10.18
CA GLY A 108 -0.60 7.74 9.91
C GLY A 108 0.03 7.07 8.70
N ALA A 109 1.18 7.58 8.29
CA ALA A 109 1.97 7.00 7.20
C ALA A 109 3.23 6.33 7.76
N ALA A 110 3.37 5.04 7.50
CA ALA A 110 4.61 4.32 7.77
C ALA A 110 5.47 4.36 6.51
N GLY A 111 6.77 4.67 6.60
CA GLY A 111 7.71 4.65 5.46
C GLY A 111 8.91 3.70 5.69
N ARG A 112 9.33 2.96 4.66
CA ARG A 112 10.56 2.15 4.67
C ARG A 112 11.21 2.22 3.29
N PHE A 113 12.53 2.23 3.23
CA PHE A 113 13.29 2.13 1.99
C PHE A 113 14.34 1.04 2.05
N THR A 114 14.81 0.58 0.89
CA THR A 114 15.99 -0.28 0.69
C THR A 114 16.52 0.03 -0.71
N THR A 115 17.65 -0.54 -1.13
CA THR A 115 18.09 -0.36 -2.52
C THR A 115 17.25 -1.22 -3.46
N ALA A 116 17.13 -0.82 -4.72
CA ALA A 116 16.44 -1.62 -5.72
C ALA A 116 17.05 -3.02 -5.83
N GLU A 117 18.38 -3.13 -5.81
CA GLU A 117 19.10 -4.40 -5.81
C GLU A 117 18.74 -5.30 -4.63
N GLU A 118 18.78 -4.76 -3.41
CA GLU A 118 18.42 -5.52 -2.22
C GLU A 118 16.97 -5.99 -2.27
N LEU A 119 16.07 -5.14 -2.76
CA LEU A 119 14.64 -5.46 -2.86
C LEU A 119 14.39 -6.57 -3.88
N THR A 120 15.04 -6.52 -5.04
CA THR A 120 14.76 -7.44 -6.14
C THR A 120 15.54 -8.74 -6.03
N ASN A 121 16.76 -8.71 -5.48
CA ASN A 121 17.62 -9.89 -5.39
C ASN A 121 17.35 -10.75 -4.14
N LYS A 122 16.76 -10.16 -3.09
CA LYS A 122 16.28 -10.92 -1.93
C LYS A 122 14.89 -11.50 -2.22
N GLY A 123 14.54 -12.56 -1.49
CA GLY A 123 13.26 -13.23 -1.61
C GLY A 123 12.07 -12.39 -1.12
N LEU A 124 10.86 -12.88 -1.38
CA LEU A 124 9.61 -12.24 -1.01
C LEU A 124 9.52 -11.98 0.51
N GLY A 125 9.95 -12.95 1.31
CA GLY A 125 9.96 -12.90 2.77
C GLY A 125 10.84 -11.78 3.31
N ALA A 126 12.00 -11.54 2.69
CA ALA A 126 12.88 -10.44 3.09
C ALA A 126 12.23 -9.06 2.88
N ALA A 127 11.57 -8.85 1.73
CA ALA A 127 10.82 -7.64 1.46
C ALA A 127 9.61 -7.49 2.40
N ALA A 128 8.87 -8.58 2.62
CA ALA A 128 7.74 -8.59 3.54
C ALA A 128 8.15 -8.33 4.99
N LEU A 129 9.34 -8.78 5.40
CA LEU A 129 9.90 -8.52 6.72
C LEU A 129 10.23 -7.04 6.92
N LEU A 130 10.68 -6.33 5.88
CA LEU A 130 10.83 -4.86 5.94
C LEU A 130 9.49 -4.18 6.24
N LEU A 131 8.42 -4.60 5.57
CA LEU A 131 7.07 -4.08 5.79
C LEU A 131 6.51 -4.47 7.16
N ASN A 132 6.84 -5.67 7.65
CA ASN A 132 6.46 -6.13 8.97
C ASN A 132 7.09 -5.29 10.07
N LYS A 133 8.41 -5.09 10.03
CA LYS A 133 9.14 -4.26 10.98
C LYS A 133 8.67 -2.80 10.94
N GLN A 134 8.38 -2.28 9.75
CA GLN A 134 7.82 -0.94 9.55
C GLN A 134 6.48 -0.75 10.27
N ILE A 135 5.58 -1.73 10.20
CA ILE A 135 4.27 -1.67 10.87
C ILE A 135 4.41 -1.93 12.37
N ALA A 136 5.28 -2.84 12.77
CA ALA A 136 5.53 -3.16 14.18
C ALA A 136 6.16 -2.00 14.96
N ALA A 137 6.81 -1.06 14.27
CA ALA A 137 7.36 0.14 14.88
C ALA A 137 6.25 1.07 15.42
N PHE A 138 5.05 1.08 14.81
CA PHE A 138 3.94 1.92 15.27
C PHE A 138 3.53 1.56 16.70
N SER A 139 3.89 2.42 17.63
CA SER A 139 3.47 2.35 19.02
C SER A 139 2.47 3.45 19.36
N GLU A 140 1.74 3.28 20.47
CA GLU A 140 0.81 4.29 20.96
C GLU A 140 1.54 5.62 21.25
N GLU A 141 2.73 5.52 21.86
CA GLU A 141 3.57 6.65 22.20
C GLU A 141 4.05 7.41 20.96
N GLU A 142 4.42 6.69 19.89
CA GLU A 142 4.81 7.30 18.62
C GLU A 142 3.66 8.08 17.99
N VAL A 143 2.44 7.53 18.01
CA VAL A 143 1.26 8.22 17.47
C VAL A 143 0.96 9.50 18.24
N TYR A 144 0.97 9.48 19.57
CA TYR A 144 0.74 10.70 20.35
C TYR A 144 1.84 11.73 20.14
N LYS A 145 3.10 11.29 20.09
CA LYS A 145 4.23 12.16 19.78
C LYS A 145 4.11 12.79 18.38
N GLU A 146 3.64 12.04 17.38
CA GLU A 146 3.39 12.57 16.04
C GLU A 146 2.30 13.65 16.08
N VAL A 147 1.20 13.41 16.78
CA VAL A 147 0.08 14.35 16.93
C VAL A 147 0.51 15.61 17.68
N GLU A 148 1.26 15.49 18.77
CA GLU A 148 1.79 16.60 19.56
C GLU A 148 2.75 17.46 18.72
N ASN A 149 3.74 16.82 18.07
CA ASN A 149 4.67 17.51 17.17
C ASN A 149 3.96 18.25 16.03
N TRP A 150 2.87 17.67 15.49
CA TRP A 150 2.08 18.34 14.46
C TRP A 150 1.32 19.55 15.03
N GLY A 151 0.85 19.48 16.28
CA GLY A 151 0.26 20.61 16.99
C GLY A 151 1.24 21.78 17.18
N GLU A 152 2.50 21.48 17.50
CA GLU A 152 3.56 22.49 17.67
C GLU A 152 4.07 23.05 16.33
N ASN A 153 4.25 22.19 15.32
CA ASN A 153 4.79 22.54 14.02
C ASN A 153 3.97 21.91 12.89
N PRO A 154 2.82 22.49 12.55
CA PRO A 154 1.88 21.93 11.60
C PRO A 154 2.47 21.91 10.21
N LYS A 155 2.55 20.70 9.64
CA LYS A 155 3.07 20.45 8.29
C LYS A 155 2.01 19.82 7.43
N ILE A 156 2.10 20.11 6.14
CA ILE A 156 1.24 19.49 5.13
C ILE A 156 2.03 18.46 4.37
N CYS A 157 1.51 17.24 4.40
CA CYS A 157 2.03 16.15 3.62
C CYS A 157 1.51 16.28 2.19
N TYR A 158 2.42 16.54 1.26
CA TYR A 158 2.12 16.46 -0.16
C TYR A 158 2.54 15.10 -0.69
N LEU A 159 1.65 14.43 -1.43
CA LEU A 159 2.06 13.32 -2.26
C LEU A 159 2.97 13.84 -3.36
N ASP A 160 4.08 13.14 -3.59
CA ASP A 160 4.92 13.40 -4.74
C ASP A 160 4.37 12.62 -5.94
N TYR A 161 3.91 13.36 -6.96
CA TYR A 161 3.24 12.82 -8.13
C TYR A 161 4.21 12.25 -9.18
N ASP A 162 5.49 12.57 -9.06
CA ASP A 162 6.58 12.08 -9.90
C ASP A 162 7.72 11.53 -9.03
N ASN A 163 7.35 10.60 -8.15
CA ASN A 163 8.20 10.14 -7.08
C ASN A 163 9.28 9.13 -7.49
N GLY A 164 9.27 8.71 -8.76
CA GLY A 164 10.27 7.87 -9.43
C GLY A 164 10.38 6.43 -8.94
N MET A 165 10.31 6.19 -7.63
CA MET A 165 10.57 4.91 -6.97
C MET A 165 9.73 4.65 -5.72
N MET A 166 8.79 5.54 -5.36
CA MET A 166 7.90 5.29 -4.22
C MET A 166 6.76 4.37 -4.62
N MET A 167 6.30 3.55 -3.67
CA MET A 167 5.05 2.82 -3.76
C MET A 167 4.19 3.16 -2.55
N TYR A 168 3.04 3.78 -2.79
CA TYR A 168 2.09 4.17 -1.74
C TYR A 168 0.97 3.13 -1.66
N THR A 169 0.95 2.34 -0.59
CA THR A 169 -0.13 1.39 -0.33
C THR A 169 -1.24 2.05 0.48
N GLY A 170 -2.43 2.14 -0.14
CA GLY A 170 -3.68 2.53 0.49
C GLY A 170 -4.72 1.39 0.45
N GLY A 171 -5.93 1.70 0.93
CA GLY A 171 -6.99 0.70 1.04
C GLY A 171 -6.78 -0.27 2.20
N SER A 172 -7.70 -1.22 2.34
CA SER A 172 -7.54 -2.34 3.27
C SER A 172 -8.50 -3.48 2.92
N PRO A 173 -8.07 -4.75 2.96
CA PRO A 173 -8.97 -5.89 2.84
C PRO A 173 -9.95 -6.05 4.02
N ARG A 174 -9.78 -5.24 5.07
CA ARG A 174 -10.70 -5.15 6.20
C ARG A 174 -11.94 -4.31 5.90
N PHE A 175 -11.90 -3.46 4.88
CA PHE A 175 -13.06 -2.68 4.47
C PHE A 175 -13.99 -3.57 3.65
N ASP A 176 -15.16 -3.86 4.22
CA ASP A 176 -16.11 -4.78 3.64
C ASP A 176 -17.04 -4.10 2.64
N VAL A 177 -16.49 -3.77 1.47
CA VAL A 177 -17.24 -3.12 0.38
C VAL A 177 -18.41 -4.01 -0.08
N PHE A 178 -18.23 -5.33 -0.06
CA PHE A 178 -19.26 -6.29 -0.45
C PHE A 178 -20.37 -6.47 0.58
N GLY A 179 -20.23 -5.92 1.79
CA GLY A 179 -21.30 -5.85 2.78
C GLY A 179 -22.26 -4.68 2.58
N CYS A 180 -21.95 -3.74 1.67
CA CYS A 180 -22.77 -2.56 1.40
C CYS A 180 -23.92 -2.88 0.45
N ASP A 181 -25.05 -3.37 0.98
CA ASP A 181 -26.31 -3.56 0.24
C ASP A 181 -27.28 -2.40 0.52
N PHE A 182 -27.63 -1.65 -0.52
CA PHE A 182 -28.57 -0.52 -0.46
C PHE A 182 -30.01 -0.92 -0.85
N GLY A 183 -30.31 -2.22 -0.96
CA GLY A 183 -31.59 -2.77 -1.40
C GLY A 183 -31.58 -3.32 -2.82
N TRP A 184 -30.43 -3.35 -3.48
CA TRP A 184 -30.25 -3.88 -4.84
C TRP A 184 -29.42 -5.18 -4.87
N GLY A 185 -29.08 -5.71 -3.70
CA GLY A 185 -28.26 -6.90 -3.55
C GLY A 185 -26.79 -6.57 -3.34
N ARG A 186 -26.02 -7.64 -3.14
CA ARG A 186 -24.57 -7.61 -2.90
C ARG A 186 -23.83 -6.93 -4.08
N PRO A 187 -22.88 -6.01 -3.83
CA PRO A 187 -22.04 -5.44 -4.87
C PRO A 187 -21.31 -6.52 -5.69
N VAL A 188 -21.20 -6.30 -7.00
CA VAL A 188 -20.55 -7.26 -7.91
C VAL A 188 -19.04 -7.05 -8.01
N ALA A 189 -18.58 -5.79 -7.89
CA ALA A 189 -17.16 -5.44 -7.99
C ALA A 189 -16.87 -4.14 -7.22
N MET A 190 -15.61 -3.98 -6.84
CA MET A 190 -15.07 -2.78 -6.23
C MET A 190 -14.14 -2.10 -7.25
N ARG A 191 -14.40 -0.82 -7.54
CA ARG A 191 -13.59 -0.02 -8.48
C ARG A 191 -13.36 1.37 -7.92
N THR A 192 -12.22 1.93 -8.29
CA THR A 192 -11.81 3.31 -7.96
C THR A 192 -11.84 4.17 -9.22
N GLY A 193 -11.94 5.48 -9.02
CA GLY A 193 -11.88 6.44 -10.11
C GLY A 193 -10.46 6.60 -10.69
N ARG A 194 -10.38 7.11 -11.93
CA ARG A 194 -9.13 7.36 -12.66
C ARG A 194 -8.41 8.69 -12.32
N TRP A 195 -8.80 9.41 -11.27
CA TRP A 195 -8.41 10.83 -11.08
C TRP A 195 -7.29 11.06 -10.08
N ASN A 196 -6.29 11.86 -10.49
CA ASN A 196 -5.27 12.55 -9.67
C ASN A 196 -4.56 11.68 -8.63
N VAL A 197 -4.25 10.45 -8.99
CA VAL A 197 -3.47 9.56 -8.14
C VAL A 197 -1.99 9.68 -8.49
N ALA A 198 -1.13 9.79 -7.48
CA ALA A 198 0.32 9.81 -7.67
C ALA A 198 0.81 8.51 -8.33
N GLU A 199 1.89 8.60 -9.12
CA GLU A 199 2.56 7.42 -9.65
C GLU A 199 3.00 6.47 -8.53
N GLY A 200 2.94 5.16 -8.72
CA GLY A 200 3.28 4.20 -7.69
C GLY A 200 2.21 4.02 -6.59
N THR A 201 1.03 4.63 -6.73
CA THR A 201 -0.07 4.37 -5.79
C THR A 201 -0.71 3.02 -6.07
N VAL A 202 -0.92 2.27 -4.99
CA VAL A 202 -1.49 0.94 -4.99
C VAL A 202 -2.60 0.88 -3.95
N GLY A 203 -3.83 0.62 -4.39
CA GLY A 203 -4.96 0.32 -3.50
C GLY A 203 -5.13 -1.19 -3.32
N VAL A 204 -5.16 -1.69 -2.08
CA VAL A 204 -5.42 -3.11 -1.81
C VAL A 204 -6.78 -3.27 -1.14
N TYR A 205 -7.67 -4.02 -1.80
CA TYR A 205 -9.05 -4.19 -1.38
C TYR A 205 -9.41 -5.67 -1.27
N ARG A 206 -10.46 -5.95 -0.49
CA ARG A 206 -11.09 -7.27 -0.46
C ARG A 206 -11.63 -7.58 -1.86
N GLY A 207 -11.47 -8.81 -2.33
CA GLY A 207 -12.14 -9.29 -3.53
C GLY A 207 -13.50 -9.94 -3.25
N ALA A 208 -14.25 -10.24 -4.32
CA ALA A 208 -15.61 -10.77 -4.21
C ALA A 208 -15.65 -12.17 -3.56
N GLU A 209 -14.59 -12.94 -3.74
CA GLU A 209 -14.43 -14.25 -3.11
C GLU A 209 -13.68 -14.11 -1.77
N GLU A 210 -14.05 -14.94 -0.79
CA GLU A 210 -13.39 -14.91 0.51
C GLU A 210 -11.89 -15.24 0.37
N GLY A 211 -11.03 -14.39 0.93
CA GLY A 211 -9.58 -14.54 0.85
C GLY A 211 -8.95 -14.02 -0.44
N SER A 212 -9.74 -13.66 -1.45
CA SER A 212 -9.26 -12.97 -2.65
C SER A 212 -9.00 -11.49 -2.39
N LEU A 213 -8.17 -10.87 -3.24
CA LEU A 213 -7.87 -9.44 -3.20
C LEU A 213 -8.04 -8.81 -4.57
N GLU A 214 -8.53 -7.57 -4.57
CA GLU A 214 -8.52 -6.68 -5.73
C GLU A 214 -7.46 -5.62 -5.49
N VAL A 215 -6.53 -5.47 -6.43
CA VAL A 215 -5.45 -4.50 -6.34
C VAL A 215 -5.58 -3.50 -7.46
N ASP A 216 -5.75 -2.25 -7.08
CA ASP A 216 -5.73 -1.09 -7.95
C ASP A 216 -4.29 -0.58 -8.06
N VAL A 217 -3.72 -0.51 -9.26
CA VAL A 217 -2.34 -0.06 -9.49
C VAL A 217 -2.31 1.12 -10.46
N HIS A 218 -1.74 2.25 -10.00
CA HIS A 218 -1.52 3.47 -10.78
C HIS A 218 -0.04 3.68 -11.07
N LEU A 219 0.35 3.61 -12.35
CA LEU A 219 1.75 3.73 -12.78
C LEU A 219 1.89 4.60 -14.02
N ALA A 220 3.12 5.04 -14.31
CA ALA A 220 3.47 5.51 -15.65
C ALA A 220 3.19 4.41 -16.69
N LYS A 221 2.75 4.79 -17.89
CA LYS A 221 2.35 3.83 -18.95
C LYS A 221 3.47 2.84 -19.28
N GLU A 222 4.70 3.32 -19.32
CA GLU A 222 5.90 2.55 -19.63
C GLU A 222 6.16 1.51 -18.53
N THR A 223 6.01 1.93 -17.26
CA THR A 223 6.18 1.04 -16.10
C THR A 223 5.07 0.00 -16.04
N MET A 224 3.81 0.38 -16.28
CA MET A 224 2.70 -0.58 -16.36
C MET A 224 2.92 -1.60 -17.49
N SER A 225 3.37 -1.13 -18.66
CA SER A 225 3.66 -2.01 -19.81
C SER A 225 4.81 -2.99 -19.52
N ALA A 226 5.80 -2.57 -18.73
CA ALA A 226 6.87 -3.45 -18.27
C ALA A 226 6.39 -4.44 -17.20
N LEU A 227 5.55 -3.98 -16.25
CA LEU A 227 4.97 -4.82 -15.20
C LEU A 227 4.10 -5.95 -15.78
N LEU A 228 3.30 -5.65 -16.81
CA LEU A 228 2.51 -6.64 -17.54
C LEU A 228 3.34 -7.68 -18.33
N LYS A 229 4.66 -7.51 -18.38
CA LYS A 229 5.60 -8.46 -18.98
C LYS A 229 6.49 -9.13 -17.93
N ASP A 230 6.40 -8.75 -16.67
CA ASP A 230 7.16 -9.35 -15.56
C ASP A 230 6.59 -10.74 -15.26
N GLU A 231 7.36 -11.79 -15.53
CA GLU A 231 6.88 -13.17 -15.41
C GLU A 231 6.42 -13.54 -14.01
N GLU A 232 7.11 -13.06 -12.98
CA GLU A 232 6.78 -13.34 -11.59
C GLU A 232 5.46 -12.68 -11.21
N PHE A 233 5.22 -11.45 -11.68
CA PHE A 233 3.95 -10.75 -11.49
C PHE A 233 2.79 -11.42 -12.22
N VAL A 234 2.90 -11.65 -13.53
CA VAL A 234 1.78 -12.17 -14.35
C VAL A 234 1.38 -13.60 -13.98
N LYS A 235 2.28 -14.40 -13.40
CA LYS A 235 1.96 -15.75 -12.88
C LYS A 235 1.11 -15.72 -11.61
N THR A 236 1.03 -14.58 -10.94
CA THR A 236 0.35 -14.43 -9.64
C THR A 236 -0.98 -13.69 -9.73
N VAL A 237 -1.19 -12.90 -10.77
CA VAL A 237 -2.39 -12.05 -10.90
C VAL A 237 -3.13 -12.33 -12.19
N CYS A 238 -4.44 -12.06 -12.18
CA CYS A 238 -5.23 -11.94 -13.40
C CYS A 238 -5.70 -10.49 -13.56
N LEU A 239 -5.89 -10.03 -14.80
CA LEU A 239 -6.61 -8.78 -15.02
C LEU A 239 -8.02 -8.95 -14.48
N SER A 240 -8.46 -8.02 -13.63
CA SER A 240 -9.81 -8.07 -13.07
C SER A 240 -10.80 -7.72 -14.19
N PRO A 241 -11.80 -8.58 -14.49
CA PRO A 241 -12.78 -8.28 -15.52
C PRO A 241 -13.54 -6.99 -15.17
N HIS A 242 -13.84 -6.19 -16.19
CA HIS A 242 -14.60 -4.95 -16.03
C HIS A 242 -16.03 -5.21 -15.57
#